data_AF-A0A7S3JF26-F1
#
_entry.id   AF-A0A7S3JF26-F1
#
_cell.length_a   1.000
_cell.length_b   1.000
_cell.length_c   1.000
_cell.angle_alpha   90.00
_cell.angle_beta   90.00
_cell.angle_gamma   90.00
#
_symmetry.space_group_name_H-M   'P 1'
#
loop_
_entity.id
_entity.type
_entity.pdbx_description
1 polymer ?
#
loop_
_entity_poly.entity_id
_entity_poly.type
_entity_poly.pdbx_seq_one_letter_code
_entity_poly.pdbx_strand_id
1 'polypeptide(L)'
;GAAAQTLYAGHKVMDAREKTFKKNRAIIQEKFGEIHRNEIGDHIKMSASGYPDMGNNIYSMVLPHKAWLMINNAQRCHEQLISRLPILYTACFVSSLCYPKLVLVLLANYITVQSYYILHYNSKGFNRAIGMEETANLIILLLLATSFGSSLKILGVTQKLAKYSPVAWYRRRKLRKMAKTIK
;
A
#
# COMPACT_ATOMS: atom_id res chain seq x y z
N GLY A 1 -2.39 -2.04 -13.05
CA GLY A 1 -1.72 -2.96 -12.10
C GLY A 1 -1.14 -2.17 -10.95
N ALA A 2 -0.91 -2.81 -9.79
CA ALA A 2 -0.42 -2.14 -8.57
C ALA A 2 0.88 -1.33 -8.79
N ALA A 3 1.80 -1.81 -9.63
CA ALA A 3 3.00 -1.05 -10.02
C ALA A 3 2.65 0.30 -10.69
N ALA A 4 1.65 0.32 -11.58
CA ALA A 4 1.19 1.56 -12.21
C ALA A 4 0.55 2.52 -11.20
N GLN A 5 -0.05 2.01 -10.13
CA GLN A 5 -0.62 2.83 -9.07
C GLN A 5 0.47 3.41 -8.15
N THR A 6 1.51 2.64 -7.83
CA THR A 6 2.70 3.17 -7.13
C THR A 6 3.35 4.28 -7.95
N LEU A 7 3.53 4.05 -9.25
CA LEU A 7 4.04 5.06 -10.17
C LEU A 7 3.12 6.28 -10.24
N TYR A 8 1.79 6.09 -10.29
CA TYR A 8 0.83 7.18 -10.31
C TYR A 8 0.83 8.00 -9.02
N ALA A 9 0.81 7.35 -7.85
CA ALA A 9 0.85 8.01 -6.56
C ALA A 9 2.17 8.75 -6.36
N GLY A 10 3.30 8.10 -6.67
CA GLY A 10 4.62 8.72 -6.66
C GLY A 10 4.67 9.94 -7.59
N HIS A 11 4.18 9.80 -8.82
CA HIS A 11 4.12 10.90 -9.77
C HIS A 11 3.24 12.06 -9.28
N LYS A 12 2.05 11.81 -8.74
CA LYS A 12 1.18 12.86 -8.17
C LYS A 12 1.81 13.58 -7.00
N VAL A 13 2.56 12.87 -6.16
CA VAL A 13 3.31 13.45 -5.05
C VAL A 13 4.44 14.32 -5.58
N MET A 14 5.20 13.84 -6.56
CA MET A 14 6.27 14.62 -7.19
C MET A 14 5.73 15.87 -7.90
N ASP A 15 4.60 15.77 -8.61
CA ASP A 15 3.93 16.91 -9.24
C ASP A 15 3.50 17.95 -8.20
N ALA A 16 2.86 17.51 -7.11
CA ALA A 16 2.42 18.40 -6.04
C ALA A 16 3.61 19.12 -5.38
N ARG A 17 4.71 18.39 -5.17
CA ARG A 17 5.96 18.93 -4.63
C ARG A 17 6.56 19.97 -5.56
N GLU A 18 6.76 19.61 -6.83
CA GLU A 18 7.38 20.48 -7.83
C GLU A 18 6.58 21.78 -7.99
N LYS A 19 5.25 21.68 -8.11
CA LYS A 19 4.38 22.86 -8.21
C LYS A 19 4.48 23.76 -6.98
N THR A 20 4.48 23.17 -5.79
CA THR A 20 4.51 23.91 -4.53
C THR A 20 5.84 24.65 -4.34
N PHE A 21 6.97 23.98 -4.60
CA PHE A 21 8.28 24.58 -4.42
C PHE A 21 8.67 25.54 -5.53
N LYS A 22 8.30 25.27 -6.79
CA LYS A 22 8.48 26.24 -7.87
C LYS A 22 7.76 27.55 -7.58
N LYS A 23 6.51 27.49 -7.08
CA LYS A 23 5.73 28.70 -6.77
C LYS A 23 6.35 29.56 -5.67
N ASN A 24 7.01 28.93 -4.68
CA ASN A 24 7.60 29.63 -3.54
C ASN A 24 9.13 29.79 -3.64
N ARG A 25 9.71 29.53 -4.82
CA ARG A 25 11.17 29.46 -4.99
C ARG A 25 11.88 30.78 -4.70
N ALA A 26 11.28 31.91 -5.06
CA ALA A 26 11.85 33.23 -4.78
C ALA A 26 12.02 33.47 -3.28
N ILE A 27 10.98 33.18 -2.49
CA ILE A 27 10.97 33.34 -1.03
C ILE A 27 11.99 32.40 -0.38
N ILE A 28 12.10 31.16 -0.88
CA ILE A 28 13.08 30.18 -0.37
C ILE A 28 14.50 30.65 -0.68
N GLN A 29 14.75 31.14 -1.90
CA GLN A 29 16.06 31.64 -2.31
C GLN A 29 16.47 32.88 -1.51
N GLU A 30 15.52 33.77 -1.22
CA GLU A 30 15.74 34.96 -0.41
C GLU A 30 16.15 34.58 1.01
N LYS A 31 15.41 33.68 1.68
CA LYS A 31 15.69 33.33 3.08
C LYS A 31 16.86 32.37 3.27
N PHE A 32 17.02 31.40 2.38
CA PHE A 32 17.94 30.28 2.57
C PHE A 32 19.04 30.20 1.51
N GLY A 33 18.98 31.01 0.45
CA GLY A 33 19.95 30.92 -0.64
C GLY A 33 21.38 31.26 -0.19
N GLU A 34 21.54 32.23 0.70
CA GLU A 34 22.86 32.61 1.24
C GLU A 34 23.38 31.56 2.24
N ILE A 35 22.54 31.13 3.19
CA ILE A 35 22.87 30.05 4.13
C ILE A 35 23.28 28.78 3.38
N HIS A 36 22.50 28.39 2.36
CA HIS A 36 22.77 27.22 1.54
C HIS A 36 24.12 27.31 0.81
N ARG A 37 24.43 28.48 0.23
CA ARG A 37 25.73 28.69 -0.44
C ARG A 37 26.89 28.69 0.54
N ASN A 38 26.71 29.28 1.72
CA ASN A 38 27.76 29.38 2.73
C ASN A 38 28.05 28.03 3.41
N GLU A 39 27.03 27.23 3.69
CA GLU A 39 27.17 25.94 4.39
C GLU A 39 27.47 24.77 3.45
N ILE A 40 26.88 24.77 2.24
CA ILE A 40 26.96 23.61 1.31
C ILE A 40 27.82 23.92 0.08
N GLY A 41 28.02 25.20 -0.27
CA GLY A 41 28.76 25.62 -1.46
C GLY A 41 27.94 25.63 -2.75
N ASP A 42 28.42 26.37 -3.76
CA ASP A 42 27.71 26.60 -5.03
C ASP A 42 27.57 25.36 -5.92
N HIS A 43 28.37 24.32 -5.66
CA HIS A 43 28.38 23.09 -6.43
C HIS A 43 27.13 22.23 -6.19
N ILE A 44 26.46 22.36 -5.05
CA ILE A 44 25.20 21.66 -4.74
C ILE A 44 24.04 22.65 -4.89
N LYS A 45 23.32 22.54 -6.00
CA LYS A 45 22.15 23.39 -6.26
C LYS A 45 20.99 23.00 -5.34
N MET A 46 20.31 24.01 -4.81
CA MET A 46 19.08 23.81 -4.05
C MET A 46 18.02 23.10 -4.92
N SER A 47 17.47 22.00 -4.38
CA SER A 47 16.50 21.16 -5.08
C SER A 47 15.24 21.95 -5.47
N ALA A 48 14.82 21.82 -6.73
CA ALA A 48 13.58 22.43 -7.21
C ALA A 48 12.32 21.85 -6.52
N SER A 49 12.46 20.68 -5.90
CA SER A 49 11.40 19.98 -5.16
C SER A 49 11.54 20.17 -3.64
N GLY A 50 12.38 21.12 -3.22
CA GLY A 50 12.48 21.62 -1.84
C GLY A 50 12.88 20.59 -0.80
N TYR A 51 13.68 19.59 -1.17
CA TYR A 51 14.13 18.54 -0.25
C TYR A 51 15.37 17.81 -0.78
N PRO A 52 16.35 17.47 0.10
CA PRO A 52 17.32 16.42 -0.18
C PRO A 52 16.78 15.00 0.14
N ASP A 53 16.01 14.79 1.21
CA ASP A 53 15.37 13.49 1.53
C ASP A 53 14.21 13.62 2.55
N MET A 54 13.23 12.70 2.53
CA MET A 54 11.97 12.73 3.28
C MET A 54 12.16 12.91 4.80
N GLY A 55 12.02 14.13 5.34
CA GLY A 55 11.89 14.28 6.81
C GLY A 55 12.37 15.57 7.46
N ASN A 56 13.23 16.37 6.83
CA ASN A 56 13.63 17.68 7.39
C ASN A 56 13.60 18.82 6.35
N ASN A 57 12.55 19.66 6.38
CA ASN A 57 12.37 20.69 5.36
C ASN A 57 12.47 22.09 5.95
N ILE A 58 13.71 22.55 6.10
CA ILE A 58 13.97 23.95 6.46
C ILE A 58 13.31 24.91 5.46
N TYR A 59 13.25 24.55 4.17
CA TYR A 59 12.55 25.33 3.13
C TYR A 59 11.01 25.27 3.25
N SER A 60 10.44 24.30 3.96
CA SER A 60 8.99 24.26 4.19
C SER A 60 8.52 25.30 5.19
N MET A 61 9.43 25.83 6.03
CA MET A 61 9.12 26.85 7.02
C MET A 61 8.61 28.16 6.40
N VAL A 62 8.97 28.42 5.15
CA VAL A 62 8.53 29.61 4.41
C VAL A 62 7.29 29.37 3.56
N LEU A 63 6.79 28.13 3.50
CA LEU A 63 5.59 27.84 2.73
C LEU A 63 4.37 28.45 3.42
N PRO A 64 3.45 29.07 2.66
CA PRO A 64 2.14 29.42 3.17
C PRO A 64 1.45 28.19 3.75
N HIS A 65 0.72 28.35 4.86
CA HIS A 65 0.14 27.23 5.60
C HIS A 65 -0.64 26.24 4.72
N LYS A 66 -1.41 26.72 3.74
CA LYS A 66 -2.14 25.88 2.77
C LYS A 66 -1.19 25.00 1.94
N ALA A 67 -0.09 25.56 1.44
CA ALA A 67 0.90 24.84 0.66
C ALA A 67 1.65 23.81 1.52
N TRP A 68 2.02 24.20 2.74
CA TRP A 68 2.62 23.31 3.73
C TRP A 68 1.70 22.13 4.07
N LEU A 69 0.40 22.37 4.25
CA LEU A 69 -0.56 21.31 4.54
C LEU A 69 -0.71 20.33 3.36
N MET A 70 -0.77 20.84 2.13
CA MET A 70 -0.91 20.02 0.93
C MET A 70 0.29 19.08 0.70
N ILE A 71 1.51 19.58 0.89
CA ILE A 71 2.71 18.75 0.67
C ILE A 71 2.84 17.66 1.74
N ASN A 72 2.58 17.99 3.01
CA ASN A 72 2.58 17.00 4.09
C ASN A 72 1.54 15.91 3.85
N ASN A 73 0.36 16.30 3.38
CA ASN A 73 -0.71 15.37 3.04
C ASN A 73 -0.32 14.42 1.89
N ALA A 74 0.32 14.94 0.84
CA ALA A 74 0.82 14.13 -0.26
C ALA A 74 1.91 13.16 0.22
N GLN A 75 2.86 13.62 1.04
CA GLN A 75 3.91 12.77 1.60
C GLN A 75 3.34 11.64 2.46
N ARG A 76 2.36 11.91 3.32
CA ARG A 76 1.68 10.86 4.11
C ARG A 76 1.03 9.80 3.22
N CYS A 77 0.39 10.20 2.13
CA CYS A 77 -0.18 9.24 1.17
C CYS A 77 0.88 8.36 0.53
N HIS A 78 2.04 8.94 0.21
CA HIS A 78 3.17 8.23 -0.39
C HIS A 78 3.76 7.20 0.58
N GLU A 79 4.08 7.62 1.80
CA GLU A 79 4.66 6.76 2.84
C GLU A 79 3.75 5.58 3.20
N GLN A 80 2.47 5.87 3.36
CA GLN A 80 1.48 4.84 3.65
C GLN A 80 1.35 3.84 2.49
N LEU A 81 1.47 4.29 1.24
CA LEU A 81 1.49 3.38 0.10
C LEU A 81 2.76 2.51 0.11
N ILE A 82 3.94 3.12 0.25
CA ILE A 82 5.23 2.42 0.24
C ILE A 82 5.28 1.35 1.34
N SER A 83 4.87 1.69 2.56
CA SER A 83 4.87 0.76 3.69
C SER A 83 3.95 -0.46 3.49
N ARG A 84 2.84 -0.30 2.76
CA ARG A 84 1.90 -1.40 2.48
C ARG A 84 2.33 -2.32 1.34
N LEU A 85 3.11 -1.82 0.37
CA LEU A 85 3.44 -2.58 -0.84
C LEU A 85 4.16 -3.92 -0.59
N PRO A 86 5.17 -4.02 0.30
CA PRO A 86 5.83 -5.29 0.57
C PRO A 86 4.86 -6.36 1.11
N ILE A 87 3.97 -5.95 2.03
CA ILE A 87 2.96 -6.83 2.63
C ILE A 87 1.94 -7.26 1.58
N LEU A 88 1.44 -6.31 0.78
CA LEU A 88 0.48 -6.58 -0.27
C LEU A 88 1.05 -7.55 -1.32
N TYR A 89 2.26 -7.32 -1.81
CA TYR A 89 2.86 -8.14 -2.87
C TYR A 89 3.18 -9.55 -2.42
N THR A 90 3.73 -9.72 -1.21
CA THR A 90 4.01 -11.03 -0.64
C THR A 90 2.72 -11.82 -0.41
N ALA A 91 1.69 -11.20 0.17
CA ALA A 91 0.39 -11.84 0.39
C ALA A 91 -0.31 -12.19 -0.93
N CYS A 92 -0.28 -11.30 -1.93
CA CYS A 92 -0.83 -11.56 -3.26
C CYS A 92 -0.14 -12.75 -3.93
N PHE A 93 1.20 -12.78 -3.91
CA PHE A 93 1.98 -13.84 -4.55
C PHE A 93 1.62 -15.21 -3.96
N VAL A 94 1.70 -15.38 -2.64
CA VAL A 94 1.39 -16.65 -1.97
C VAL A 94 -0.08 -17.05 -2.16
N SER A 95 -1.01 -16.10 -2.06
CA SER A 95 -2.43 -16.36 -2.26
C SER A 95 -2.76 -16.79 -3.70
N SER A 96 -2.05 -16.24 -4.69
CA SER A 96 -2.31 -16.48 -6.11
C SER A 96 -2.04 -17.92 -6.54
N LEU A 97 -1.17 -18.64 -5.83
CA LEU A 97 -0.85 -20.04 -6.08
C LEU A 97 -2.08 -20.96 -5.94
N CYS A 98 -2.96 -20.66 -4.98
CA CYS A 98 -4.15 -21.49 -4.72
C CYS A 98 -5.48 -20.81 -5.09
N TYR A 99 -5.53 -19.47 -5.09
CA TYR A 99 -6.78 -18.69 -5.21
C TYR A 99 -6.66 -17.52 -6.20
N PRO A 100 -6.22 -17.73 -7.46
CA PRO A 100 -5.90 -16.64 -8.39
C PRO A 100 -7.07 -15.70 -8.70
N LYS A 101 -8.29 -16.24 -8.86
CA LYS A 101 -9.50 -15.43 -9.14
C LYS A 101 -9.85 -14.51 -7.96
N LEU A 102 -9.75 -15.01 -6.72
CA LEU A 102 -10.03 -14.23 -5.52
C LEU A 102 -9.01 -13.10 -5.35
N VAL A 103 -7.72 -13.41 -5.54
CA VAL A 103 -6.65 -12.41 -5.49
C VAL A 103 -6.84 -11.31 -6.51
N LEU A 104 -7.25 -11.65 -7.74
CA LEU A 104 -7.52 -10.65 -8.77
C LEU A 104 -8.61 -9.65 -8.35
N VAL A 105 -9.72 -10.14 -7.77
CA VAL A 105 -10.82 -9.30 -7.28
C VAL A 105 -10.36 -8.43 -6.11
N LEU A 106 -9.67 -9.00 -5.13
CA LEU A 106 -9.18 -8.28 -3.95
C LEU A 106 -8.16 -7.20 -4.35
N LEU A 107 -7.24 -7.52 -5.27
CA LEU A 107 -6.24 -6.56 -5.74
C LEU A 107 -6.87 -5.42 -6.56
N ALA A 108 -7.86 -5.71 -7.40
CA ALA A 108 -8.61 -4.68 -8.12
C ALA A 108 -9.34 -3.75 -7.14
N ASN A 109 -9.98 -4.31 -6.11
CA ASN A 109 -10.65 -3.53 -5.07
C ASN A 109 -9.65 -2.66 -4.29
N TYR A 110 -8.51 -3.22 -3.90
CA TYR A 110 -7.42 -2.46 -3.24
C TYR A 110 -6.99 -1.25 -4.08
N ILE A 111 -6.76 -1.45 -5.38
CA ILE A 111 -6.35 -0.36 -6.29
C ILE A 111 -7.42 0.73 -6.33
N THR A 112 -8.70 0.37 -6.40
CA THR A 112 -9.80 1.34 -6.40
C THR A 112 -9.86 2.13 -5.10
N VAL A 113 -9.86 1.45 -3.95
CA VAL A 113 -9.89 2.07 -2.62
C VAL A 113 -8.69 3.01 -2.43
N GLN A 114 -7.50 2.57 -2.80
CA GLN A 114 -6.28 3.37 -2.66
C GLN A 114 -6.28 4.60 -3.59
N SER A 115 -6.89 4.50 -4.77
CA SER A 115 -7.06 5.65 -5.67
C SER A 115 -8.02 6.68 -5.07
N TYR A 116 -9.14 6.23 -4.50
CA TYR A 116 -10.06 7.11 -3.78
C TYR A 116 -9.44 7.72 -2.53
N TYR A 117 -8.63 6.97 -1.78
CA TYR A 117 -7.88 7.46 -0.64
C TYR A 117 -7.00 8.66 -1.05
N ILE A 118 -6.17 8.51 -2.09
CA ILE A 118 -5.28 9.59 -2.57
C ILE A 118 -6.08 10.83 -2.99
N LEU A 119 -7.20 10.64 -3.70
CA LEU A 119 -8.04 11.75 -4.15
C LEU A 119 -8.72 12.48 -2.97
N HIS A 120 -9.23 11.75 -2.00
CA HIS A 120 -9.91 12.31 -0.83
C HIS A 120 -8.95 13.00 0.13
N TYR A 121 -7.77 12.41 0.35
CA TYR A 121 -6.76 12.97 1.21
C TYR A 121 -6.25 14.31 0.68
N ASN A 122 -6.04 14.41 -0.63
CA ASN A 122 -5.58 15.64 -1.29
C ASN A 122 -6.66 16.75 -1.33
N SER A 123 -7.95 16.40 -1.33
CA SER A 123 -9.05 17.38 -1.47
C SER A 123 -9.67 17.82 -0.15
N LYS A 124 -9.81 16.90 0.82
CA LYS A 124 -10.62 17.10 2.05
C LYS A 124 -9.85 16.86 3.35
N GLY A 125 -8.56 16.48 3.27
CA GLY A 125 -7.69 16.26 4.43
C GLY A 125 -7.90 14.90 5.13
N PHE A 126 -7.10 14.65 6.16
CA PHE A 126 -6.95 13.36 6.85
C PHE A 126 -8.27 12.75 7.35
N ASN A 127 -9.08 13.53 8.06
CA ASN A 127 -10.28 13.03 8.76
C ASN A 127 -11.29 12.35 7.83
N ARG A 128 -11.30 12.68 6.52
CA ARG A 128 -12.21 12.07 5.55
C ARG A 128 -11.60 10.92 4.74
N ALA A 129 -10.30 10.66 4.91
CA ALA A 129 -9.59 9.58 4.22
C ALA A 129 -9.44 8.32 5.09
N ILE A 130 -9.64 8.43 6.40
CA ILE A 130 -9.52 7.31 7.37
C ILE A 130 -10.35 6.10 6.93
N GLY A 131 -11.61 6.29 6.54
CA GLY A 131 -12.47 5.18 6.12
C GLY A 131 -11.93 4.39 4.91
N MET A 132 -11.28 5.08 3.97
CA MET A 132 -10.65 4.43 2.81
C MET A 132 -9.36 3.72 3.21
N GLU A 133 -8.61 4.29 4.16
CA GLU A 133 -7.42 3.66 4.74
C GLU A 133 -7.76 2.37 5.49
N GLU A 134 -8.79 2.39 6.34
CA GLU A 134 -9.22 1.18 7.05
C GLU A 134 -9.75 0.12 6.08
N THR A 135 -10.47 0.53 5.04
CA THR A 135 -10.92 -0.40 3.99
C THR A 135 -9.73 -1.04 3.26
N ALA A 136 -8.68 -0.28 2.96
CA ALA A 136 -7.46 -0.83 2.35
C ALA A 136 -6.74 -1.82 3.29
N ASN A 137 -6.67 -1.51 4.59
CA ASN A 137 -6.11 -2.40 5.62
C ASN A 137 -6.91 -3.72 5.70
N LEU A 138 -8.24 -3.65 5.68
CA LEU A 138 -9.11 -4.83 5.67
C LEU A 138 -8.86 -5.73 4.45
N ILE A 139 -8.66 -5.15 3.27
CA ILE A 139 -8.33 -5.93 2.06
C ILE A 139 -6.97 -6.62 2.20
N ILE A 140 -5.96 -5.95 2.78
CA ILE A 140 -4.65 -6.56 3.07
C ILE A 140 -4.80 -7.72 4.07
N LEU A 141 -5.61 -7.55 5.13
CA LEU A 141 -5.88 -8.62 6.10
C LEU A 141 -6.56 -9.83 5.45
N LEU A 142 -7.51 -9.61 4.54
CA LEU A 142 -8.13 -10.68 3.76
C LEU A 142 -7.10 -11.41 2.89
N LEU A 143 -6.19 -10.68 2.23
CA LEU A 143 -5.11 -11.27 1.44
C LEU A 143 -4.12 -12.06 2.29
N LEU A 144 -3.82 -11.61 3.52
CA LEU A 144 -2.99 -12.36 4.46
C LEU A 144 -3.69 -13.65 4.92
N ALA A 145 -4.99 -13.61 5.19
CA ALA A 145 -5.77 -14.80 5.53
C ALA A 145 -5.79 -15.82 4.36
N THR A 146 -5.98 -15.35 3.13
CA THR A 146 -5.92 -16.23 1.94
C THR A 146 -4.52 -16.78 1.69
N SER A 147 -3.48 -16.00 2.00
CA SER A 147 -2.07 -16.42 1.89
C SER A 147 -1.80 -17.56 2.86
N PHE A 148 -2.22 -17.41 4.11
CA PHE A 148 -2.12 -18.48 5.11
C PHE A 148 -2.89 -19.74 4.69
N GLY A 149 -4.12 -19.58 4.20
CA GLY A 149 -4.92 -20.69 3.65
C GLY A 149 -4.28 -21.36 2.42
N SER A 150 -3.57 -20.60 1.59
CA SER A 150 -2.83 -21.11 0.43
C SER A 150 -1.65 -21.97 0.90
N SER A 151 -0.88 -21.48 1.88
CA SER A 151 0.23 -22.22 2.49
C SER A 151 -0.23 -23.54 3.12
N LEU A 152 -1.33 -23.55 3.88
CA LEU A 152 -1.88 -24.79 4.45
C LEU A 152 -2.32 -25.80 3.39
N LYS A 153 -2.84 -25.32 2.27
CA LYS A 153 -3.25 -26.16 1.14
C LYS A 153 -2.05 -26.75 0.42
N ILE A 154 -0.99 -25.97 0.21
CA ILE A 154 0.28 -26.43 -0.41
C ILE A 154 0.94 -27.50 0.47
N LEU A 155 0.95 -27.32 1.80
CA LEU A 155 1.47 -28.31 2.75
C LEU A 155 0.62 -29.59 2.84
N GLY A 156 -0.51 -29.67 2.13
CA GLY A 156 -1.43 -30.81 2.18
C GLY A 156 -2.10 -31.00 3.54
N VAL A 157 -2.02 -30.01 4.44
CA VAL A 157 -2.65 -30.07 5.76
C VAL A 157 -4.16 -30.20 5.62
N THR A 158 -4.74 -29.49 4.67
CA THR A 158 -6.18 -29.57 4.37
C THR A 158 -6.60 -30.97 3.93
N GLN A 159 -5.79 -31.67 3.14
CA GLN A 159 -6.05 -33.03 2.69
C GLN A 159 -5.89 -34.04 3.85
N LYS A 160 -4.87 -33.86 4.69
CA LYS A 160 -4.68 -34.66 5.91
C LYS A 160 -5.88 -34.50 6.84
N LEU A 161 -6.30 -33.27 7.14
CA LEU A 161 -7.46 -32.99 8.01
C LEU A 161 -8.76 -33.55 7.41
N ALA A 162 -8.98 -33.42 6.10
CA ALA A 162 -10.15 -33.99 5.43
C ALA A 162 -10.23 -35.52 5.60
N LYS A 163 -9.07 -36.21 5.57
CA LYS A 163 -8.97 -37.65 5.84
C LYS A 163 -9.37 -38.00 7.28
N TYR A 164 -9.23 -37.11 8.26
CA TYR A 164 -9.64 -37.37 9.65
C TYR A 164 -11.03 -36.81 10.01
N SER A 165 -11.74 -36.20 9.05
CA SER A 165 -13.08 -35.68 9.31
C SER A 165 -14.09 -36.79 9.70
N PRO A 166 -15.05 -36.52 10.61
CA PRO A 166 -16.11 -37.47 10.97
C PRO A 166 -16.89 -37.97 9.76
N VAL A 167 -17.07 -37.11 8.75
CA VAL A 167 -17.73 -37.44 7.47
C VAL A 167 -16.92 -38.47 6.67
N ALA A 168 -15.61 -38.28 6.55
CA ALA A 168 -14.73 -39.25 5.88
C ALA A 168 -14.63 -40.58 6.64
N TRP A 169 -14.70 -40.55 7.98
CA TRP A 169 -14.80 -41.75 8.80
C TRP A 169 -16.13 -42.49 8.57
N TYR A 170 -17.26 -41.77 8.59
CA TYR A 170 -18.58 -42.33 8.35
C TYR A 170 -18.69 -42.96 6.95
N ARG A 171 -18.21 -42.27 5.91
CA ARG A 171 -18.20 -42.78 4.54
C ARG A 171 -17.38 -44.08 4.43
N ARG A 172 -16.20 -44.15 5.06
CA ARG A 172 -15.38 -45.39 5.10
C ARG A 172 -16.08 -46.53 5.85
N ARG A 173 -16.77 -46.24 6.96
CA ARG A 173 -17.53 -47.25 7.71
C ARG A 173 -18.71 -47.79 6.90
N LYS A 174 -19.44 -46.93 6.18
CA LYS A 174 -20.55 -47.32 5.29
C LYS A 174 -20.06 -48.22 4.14
N LEU A 175 -18.98 -47.84 3.47
CA LEU A 175 -18.36 -48.64 2.39
C LEU A 175 -17.88 -50.02 2.89
N ARG A 176 -17.28 -50.09 4.09
CA ARG A 176 -16.89 -51.37 4.71
C ARG A 176 -18.07 -52.28 5.02
N LYS A 177 -19.23 -51.73 5.40
CA LYS A 177 -20.45 -52.53 5.60
C LYS A 177 -20.96 -53.10 4.27
N MET A 178 -21.05 -52.27 3.22
CA MET A 178 -21.51 -52.69 1.89
C MET A 178 -20.62 -53.78 1.29
N ALA A 179 -19.29 -53.65 1.41
CA ALA A 179 -18.34 -54.66 0.89
C ALA A 179 -18.47 -56.04 1.56
N LYS A 180 -19.00 -56.11 2.80
CA LYS A 180 -19.25 -57.38 3.50
C LYS A 180 -20.56 -58.04 3.08
N THR A 181 -21.50 -57.31 2.50
CA THR A 181 -22.82 -57.83 2.09
C THR A 181 -22.79 -58.44 0.68
N ILE A 182 -21.74 -58.15 -0.09
CA ILE A 182 -21.56 -58.62 -1.47
C ILE A 182 -20.72 -59.92 -1.54
N LYS A 183 -20.08 -60.31 -0.43
CA LYS A 183 -19.40 -61.61 -0.28
C LYS A 183 -20.32 -62.61 0.39
#